data_AF-A0A2E9UW68-F1
#
_entry.id   AF-A0A2E9UW68-F1
#
_cell.length_a   1.000
_cell.length_b   1.000
_cell.length_c   1.000
_cell.angle_alpha   90.00
_cell.angle_beta   90.00
_cell.angle_gamma   90.00
#
_symmetry.space_group_name_H-M   'P 1'
#
loop_
_entity.id
_entity.type
_entity.pdbx_description
1 polymer ?
#
loop_
_entity_poly.entity_id
_entity_poly.type
_entity_poly.pdbx_seq_one_letter_code
_entity_poly.pdbx_strand_id
1 'polypeptide(L)'
;MCKRYKIGIVGLGAIGLQIAQTIDQGNLSNFDLVAIAARNEKKAARNLEPFNHIPDITSITNVCKSADIIVECAPAAIFRTIIEETIEAGKTLIPASVGALLPYTDLIERARSSGARIIVPTGALIGLDAVRAAAEGSIEKITLETRKPPNGLTGAPFLVENKISVENLTEAKLIFDGSARDGAKGFPANVNVAAALSLAGIGPDNTQLQIWADPSIDRNMHTITVEADSARFTMTIENIPTIENPKTGKITALSLIATLRRFTEPMIAGT
;
A
#
# COMPACT_ATOMS: atom_id res chain seq x y z
N MET A 1 -10.55 -14.97 -26.26
CA MET A 1 -10.35 -13.54 -25.97
C MET A 1 -9.85 -13.44 -24.53
N CYS A 2 -8.80 -12.65 -24.27
CA CYS A 2 -8.35 -12.43 -22.88
C CYS A 2 -9.42 -11.62 -22.14
N LYS A 3 -9.69 -11.97 -20.87
CA LYS A 3 -10.70 -11.29 -20.06
C LYS A 3 -10.26 -9.84 -19.80
N ARG A 4 -11.13 -8.87 -20.11
CA ARG A 4 -10.93 -7.45 -19.77
C ARG A 4 -11.55 -7.14 -18.41
N TYR A 5 -10.93 -6.20 -17.67
CA TYR A 5 -11.41 -5.75 -16.37
C TYR A 5 -11.65 -4.24 -16.38
N LYS A 6 -12.76 -3.81 -15.78
CA LYS A 6 -13.03 -2.39 -15.53
C LYS A 6 -12.33 -1.94 -14.25
N ILE A 7 -11.54 -0.88 -14.34
CA ILE A 7 -10.81 -0.28 -13.23
C ILE A 7 -11.51 1.00 -12.77
N GLY A 8 -11.70 1.10 -11.46
CA GLY A 8 -12.08 2.32 -10.76
C GLY A 8 -10.92 2.81 -9.89
N ILE A 9 -10.65 4.11 -9.88
CA ILE A 9 -9.61 4.69 -9.00
C ILE A 9 -10.24 5.66 -8.02
N VAL A 10 -10.00 5.47 -6.72
CA VAL A 10 -10.39 6.44 -5.70
C VAL A 10 -9.13 7.17 -5.21
N GLY A 11 -9.01 8.45 -5.58
CA GLY A 11 -7.85 9.29 -5.31
C GLY A 11 -6.94 9.44 -6.52
N LEU A 12 -6.95 10.63 -7.13
CA LEU A 12 -6.10 10.98 -8.28
C LEU A 12 -4.86 11.80 -7.85
N GLY A 13 -4.15 11.30 -6.84
CA GLY A 13 -2.82 11.80 -6.44
C GLY A 13 -1.71 11.27 -7.34
N ALA A 14 -0.45 11.37 -6.91
CA ALA A 14 0.69 10.90 -7.70
C ALA A 14 0.58 9.42 -8.12
N ILE A 15 0.27 8.53 -7.16
CA ILE A 15 0.10 7.08 -7.42
C ILE A 15 -1.08 6.83 -8.36
N GLY A 16 -2.26 7.36 -8.02
CA GLY A 16 -3.47 7.14 -8.83
C GLY A 16 -3.35 7.67 -10.25
N LEU A 17 -2.73 8.84 -10.43
CA LEU A 17 -2.51 9.42 -11.76
C LEU A 17 -1.53 8.58 -12.59
N GLN A 18 -0.45 8.09 -12.00
CA GLN A 18 0.50 7.22 -12.70
C GLN A 18 -0.17 5.92 -13.18
N ILE A 19 -1.03 5.31 -12.35
CA ILE A 19 -1.79 4.11 -12.73
C ILE A 19 -2.77 4.44 -13.86
N ALA A 20 -3.50 5.55 -13.74
CA ALA A 20 -4.44 6.01 -14.75
C ALA A 20 -3.75 6.23 -16.12
N GLN A 21 -2.60 6.92 -16.12
CA GLN A 21 -1.79 7.14 -17.32
C GLN A 21 -1.28 5.82 -17.92
N THR A 22 -0.86 4.87 -17.09
CA THR A 22 -0.37 3.56 -17.55
C THR A 22 -1.47 2.78 -18.27
N ILE A 23 -2.71 2.85 -17.78
CA ILE A 23 -3.87 2.23 -18.43
C ILE A 23 -4.19 2.93 -19.75
N ASP A 24 -4.28 4.27 -19.76
CA ASP A 24 -4.62 5.05 -20.96
C ASP A 24 -3.60 4.88 -22.10
N GLN A 25 -2.32 4.75 -21.76
CA GLN A 25 -1.23 4.49 -22.71
C GLN A 25 -1.24 3.05 -23.27
N GLY A 26 -2.14 2.19 -22.82
CA GLY A 26 -2.24 0.79 -23.28
C GLY A 26 -1.20 -0.15 -22.68
N ASN A 27 -0.41 0.30 -21.69
CA ASN A 27 0.59 -0.54 -20.99
C ASN A 27 -0.04 -1.57 -20.04
N LEU A 28 -1.36 -1.53 -19.90
CA LEU A 28 -2.24 -2.48 -19.23
C LEU A 28 -3.45 -2.77 -20.14
N SER A 29 -3.23 -3.33 -21.32
CA SER A 29 -4.21 -3.42 -22.43
C SER A 29 -5.49 -4.21 -22.15
N ASN A 30 -5.52 -5.05 -21.10
CA ASN A 30 -6.71 -5.78 -20.65
C ASN A 30 -7.52 -5.03 -19.58
N PHE A 31 -7.19 -3.77 -19.32
CA PHE A 31 -7.83 -2.95 -18.29
C PHE A 31 -8.42 -1.69 -18.92
N ASP A 32 -9.65 -1.38 -18.54
CA ASP A 32 -10.37 -0.19 -18.97
C ASP A 32 -10.60 0.69 -17.74
N LEU A 33 -10.00 1.89 -17.72
CA LEU A 33 -10.26 2.86 -16.67
C LEU A 33 -11.64 3.49 -16.92
N VAL A 34 -12.63 3.13 -16.10
CA VAL A 34 -14.03 3.54 -16.34
C VAL A 34 -14.49 4.68 -15.46
N ALA A 35 -13.96 4.80 -14.24
CA ALA A 35 -14.41 5.80 -13.29
C ALA A 35 -13.33 6.21 -12.29
N ILE A 36 -13.37 7.48 -11.87
CA ILE A 36 -12.49 8.06 -10.87
C ILE A 36 -13.31 8.84 -9.83
N ALA A 37 -12.97 8.69 -8.56
CA ALA A 37 -13.43 9.57 -7.49
C ALA A 37 -12.25 10.39 -6.97
N ALA A 38 -12.39 11.71 -6.92
CA ALA A 38 -11.35 12.60 -6.40
C ALA A 38 -11.97 13.80 -5.67
N ARG A 39 -11.34 14.22 -4.55
CA ARG A 39 -11.82 15.37 -3.76
C ARG A 39 -11.92 16.67 -4.56
N ASN A 40 -11.03 16.88 -5.54
CA ASN A 40 -11.04 18.06 -6.40
C ASN A 40 -11.30 17.62 -7.84
N GLU A 41 -12.58 17.55 -8.21
CA GLU A 41 -13.03 17.11 -9.53
C GLU A 41 -12.49 18.00 -10.65
N LYS A 42 -12.42 19.32 -10.46
CA LYS A 42 -11.84 20.24 -11.45
C LYS A 42 -10.37 19.95 -11.73
N LYS A 43 -9.59 19.67 -10.68
CA LYS A 43 -8.18 19.26 -10.83
C LYS A 43 -8.09 17.89 -11.51
N ALA A 44 -8.97 16.95 -11.16
CA ALA A 44 -8.99 15.65 -11.78
C ALA A 44 -9.30 15.75 -13.29
N ALA A 45 -10.31 16.52 -13.68
CA ALA A 45 -10.63 16.79 -15.08
C ALA A 45 -9.43 17.32 -15.86
N ARG A 46 -8.75 18.37 -15.34
CA ARG A 46 -7.54 18.92 -15.98
C ARG A 46 -6.41 17.90 -16.13
N ASN A 47 -6.21 17.03 -15.14
CA ASN A 47 -5.19 15.99 -15.22
C ASN A 47 -5.52 14.91 -16.27
N LEU A 48 -6.80 14.73 -16.57
CA LEU A 48 -7.32 13.73 -17.51
C LEU A 48 -7.55 14.29 -18.92
N GLU A 49 -7.53 15.61 -19.12
CA GLU A 49 -7.63 16.25 -20.45
C GLU A 49 -6.72 15.63 -21.53
N PRO A 50 -5.47 15.22 -21.23
CA PRO A 50 -4.58 14.62 -22.23
C PRO A 50 -4.86 13.14 -22.55
N PHE A 51 -5.82 12.51 -21.88
CA PHE A 51 -6.06 11.07 -22.01
C PHE A 51 -6.78 10.75 -23.31
N ASN A 52 -6.47 9.60 -23.90
CA ASN A 52 -7.17 9.10 -25.08
C ASN A 52 -8.61 8.68 -24.75
N HIS A 53 -8.82 8.12 -23.55
CA HIS A 53 -10.14 7.74 -23.04
C HIS A 53 -10.38 8.39 -21.67
N ILE A 54 -11.31 9.34 -21.62
CA ILE A 54 -11.62 10.07 -20.40
C ILE A 54 -12.60 9.23 -19.54
N PRO A 55 -12.22 8.82 -18.32
CA PRO A 55 -13.12 8.10 -17.42
C PRO A 55 -14.13 9.05 -16.76
N ASP A 56 -15.24 8.48 -16.26
CA ASP A 56 -16.24 9.25 -15.51
C ASP A 56 -15.67 9.74 -14.18
N ILE A 57 -15.72 11.05 -13.93
CA ILE A 57 -15.45 11.61 -12.60
C ILE A 57 -16.75 11.55 -11.79
N THR A 58 -16.78 10.75 -10.72
CA THR A 58 -18.02 10.45 -9.99
C THR A 58 -17.76 10.14 -8.50
N SER A 59 -18.83 9.81 -7.76
CA SER A 59 -18.75 9.47 -6.34
C SER A 59 -18.07 8.12 -6.08
N ILE A 60 -17.58 7.89 -4.86
CA ILE A 60 -16.97 6.61 -4.43
C ILE A 60 -17.92 5.44 -4.69
N THR A 61 -19.19 5.59 -4.27
CA THR A 61 -20.25 4.59 -4.49
C THR A 61 -20.40 4.24 -5.97
N ASN A 62 -20.40 5.24 -6.86
CA ASN A 62 -20.54 5.01 -8.29
C ASN A 62 -19.30 4.36 -8.91
N VAL A 63 -18.09 4.73 -8.47
CA VAL A 63 -16.85 4.04 -8.86
C VAL A 63 -16.93 2.55 -8.48
N CYS A 64 -17.36 2.23 -7.26
CA CYS A 64 -17.45 0.84 -6.79
C CYS A 64 -18.51 0.02 -7.55
N LYS A 65 -19.58 0.66 -8.03
CA LYS A 65 -20.62 0.01 -8.83
C LYS A 65 -20.22 -0.22 -10.29
N SER A 66 -19.43 0.67 -10.88
CA SER A 66 -19.10 0.63 -12.32
C SER A 66 -17.86 -0.20 -12.66
N ALA A 67 -16.98 -0.43 -11.68
CA ALA A 67 -15.73 -1.15 -11.85
C ALA A 67 -15.77 -2.62 -11.34
N ASP A 68 -14.82 -3.43 -11.81
CA ASP A 68 -14.56 -4.79 -11.31
C ASP A 68 -13.49 -4.77 -10.21
N ILE A 69 -12.51 -3.88 -10.37
CA ILE A 69 -11.38 -3.70 -9.45
C ILE A 69 -11.28 -2.21 -9.09
N ILE A 70 -11.25 -1.94 -7.80
CA ILE A 70 -11.11 -0.61 -7.21
C ILE A 70 -9.67 -0.49 -6.71
N VAL A 71 -8.94 0.49 -7.24
CA VAL A 71 -7.61 0.86 -6.75
C VAL A 71 -7.77 2.06 -5.82
N GLU A 72 -7.48 1.86 -4.54
CA GLU A 72 -7.54 2.92 -3.53
C GLU A 72 -6.18 3.63 -3.47
N CYS A 73 -6.21 4.95 -3.69
CA CYS A 73 -5.06 5.86 -3.69
C CYS A 73 -5.43 7.15 -2.92
N ALA A 74 -6.19 7.02 -1.85
CA ALA A 74 -6.85 8.09 -1.13
C ALA A 74 -6.28 8.29 0.29
N PRO A 75 -6.58 9.43 0.94
CA PRO A 75 -6.25 9.60 2.35
C PRO A 75 -7.01 8.61 3.25
N ALA A 76 -6.38 8.16 4.33
CA ALA A 76 -6.96 7.20 5.28
C ALA A 76 -8.35 7.59 5.84
N ALA A 77 -8.64 8.90 5.92
CA ALA A 77 -9.90 9.43 6.44
C ALA A 77 -11.15 8.95 5.66
N ILE A 78 -11.02 8.63 4.37
CA ILE A 78 -12.13 8.12 3.56
C ILE A 78 -12.00 6.62 3.26
N PHE A 79 -10.97 5.96 3.79
CA PHE A 79 -10.67 4.57 3.48
C PHE A 79 -11.83 3.65 3.85
N ARG A 80 -12.42 3.84 5.04
CA ARG A 80 -13.56 3.04 5.52
C ARG A 80 -14.71 3.00 4.52
N THR A 81 -15.11 4.16 4.00
CA THR A 81 -16.17 4.26 2.99
C THR A 81 -15.82 3.49 1.73
N ILE A 82 -14.56 3.55 1.28
CA ILE A 82 -14.11 2.85 0.07
C ILE A 82 -14.19 1.34 0.27
N ILE A 83 -13.67 0.81 1.38
CA ILE A 83 -13.69 -0.63 1.65
C ILE A 83 -15.12 -1.15 1.86
N GLU A 84 -15.98 -0.43 2.58
CA GLU A 84 -17.39 -0.80 2.76
C GLU A 84 -18.11 -0.88 1.40
N GLU A 85 -18.06 0.20 0.60
CA GLU A 85 -18.72 0.24 -0.72
C GLU A 85 -18.16 -0.83 -1.68
N THR A 86 -16.86 -1.11 -1.63
CA THR A 86 -16.23 -2.15 -2.47
C THR A 86 -16.70 -3.55 -2.06
N ILE A 87 -16.80 -3.81 -0.75
CA ILE A 87 -17.22 -5.10 -0.21
C ILE A 87 -18.70 -5.35 -0.48
N GLU A 88 -19.57 -4.35 -0.26
CA GLU A 88 -21.00 -4.47 -0.54
C GLU A 88 -21.28 -4.70 -2.03
N ALA A 89 -20.45 -4.12 -2.91
CA ALA A 89 -20.56 -4.33 -4.35
C ALA A 89 -19.97 -5.68 -4.82
N GLY A 90 -19.39 -6.49 -3.92
CA GLY A 90 -18.76 -7.77 -4.25
C GLY A 90 -17.54 -7.63 -5.16
N LYS A 91 -16.85 -6.49 -5.12
CA LYS A 91 -15.75 -6.16 -6.05
C LYS A 91 -14.38 -6.42 -5.43
N THR A 92 -13.33 -6.28 -6.24
CA THR A 92 -11.95 -6.40 -5.74
C THR A 92 -11.40 -5.04 -5.32
N LEU A 93 -10.85 -4.94 -4.11
CA LEU A 93 -10.10 -3.80 -3.61
C LEU A 93 -8.59 -4.06 -3.71
N ILE A 94 -7.84 -3.09 -4.24
CA ILE A 94 -6.38 -3.03 -4.18
C ILE A 94 -5.98 -1.72 -3.48
N PRO A 95 -5.63 -1.74 -2.19
CA PRO A 95 -5.29 -0.53 -1.46
C PRO A 95 -3.81 -0.16 -1.59
N ALA A 96 -3.54 1.09 -1.95
CA ALA A 96 -2.20 1.67 -1.82
C ALA A 96 -1.89 1.99 -0.35
N SER A 97 -2.92 2.33 0.43
CA SER A 97 -2.81 2.66 1.85
C SER A 97 -3.09 1.44 2.74
N VAL A 98 -2.29 0.38 2.58
CA VAL A 98 -2.50 -0.92 3.26
C VAL A 98 -2.63 -0.77 4.79
N GLY A 99 -1.91 0.17 5.40
CA GLY A 99 -2.01 0.47 6.83
C GLY A 99 -3.41 0.78 7.32
N ALA A 100 -4.25 1.36 6.46
CA ALA A 100 -5.62 1.70 6.79
C ALA A 100 -6.53 0.47 6.92
N LEU A 101 -6.11 -0.74 6.50
CA LEU A 101 -6.87 -1.97 6.69
C LEU A 101 -6.86 -2.47 8.13
N LEU A 102 -5.78 -2.21 8.88
CA LEU A 102 -5.55 -2.85 10.18
C LEU A 102 -6.67 -2.64 11.23
N PRO A 103 -7.38 -1.49 11.26
CA PRO A 103 -8.51 -1.29 12.16
C PRO A 103 -9.82 -1.96 11.71
N TYR A 104 -9.92 -2.44 10.47
CA TYR A 104 -11.19 -2.89 9.84
C TYR A 104 -11.21 -4.41 9.62
N THR A 105 -10.82 -5.18 10.63
CA THR A 105 -10.80 -6.65 10.56
C THR A 105 -12.18 -7.25 10.34
N ASP A 106 -13.23 -6.58 10.83
CA ASP A 106 -14.63 -6.92 10.59
C ASP A 106 -14.98 -6.90 9.10
N LEU A 107 -14.46 -5.92 8.35
CA LEU A 107 -14.69 -5.81 6.91
C LEU A 107 -13.89 -6.86 6.13
N ILE A 108 -12.67 -7.18 6.56
CA ILE A 108 -11.88 -8.26 5.96
C ILE A 108 -12.63 -9.61 6.05
N GLU A 109 -13.24 -9.89 7.20
CA GLU A 109 -14.09 -11.09 7.36
C GLU A 109 -15.37 -10.99 6.53
N ARG A 110 -16.00 -9.81 6.48
CA ARG A 110 -17.23 -9.61 5.67
C ARG A 110 -17.01 -9.85 4.18
N ALA A 111 -15.81 -9.56 3.66
CA ALA A 111 -15.45 -9.84 2.26
C ALA A 111 -15.62 -11.33 1.89
N ARG A 112 -15.42 -12.26 2.84
CA ARG A 112 -15.66 -13.70 2.60
C ARG A 112 -17.10 -14.01 2.23
N SER A 113 -18.06 -13.28 2.82
CA SER A 113 -19.49 -13.51 2.61
C SER A 113 -20.07 -12.78 1.40
N SER A 114 -19.48 -11.65 0.97
CA SER A 114 -19.98 -10.86 -0.16
C SER A 114 -19.38 -11.26 -1.51
N GLY A 115 -18.38 -12.15 -1.53
CA GLY A 115 -17.62 -12.49 -2.74
C GLY A 115 -16.60 -11.42 -3.15
N ALA A 116 -16.48 -10.34 -2.37
CA ALA A 116 -15.45 -9.34 -2.55
C ALA A 116 -14.06 -9.91 -2.27
N ARG A 117 -13.04 -9.25 -2.81
CA ARG A 117 -11.64 -9.61 -2.58
C ARG A 117 -10.85 -8.39 -2.17
N ILE A 118 -9.90 -8.57 -1.26
CA ILE A 118 -8.91 -7.54 -0.93
C ILE A 118 -7.55 -8.12 -1.33
N ILE A 119 -6.83 -7.42 -2.20
CA ILE A 119 -5.49 -7.80 -2.64
C ILE A 119 -4.51 -6.77 -2.10
N VAL A 120 -3.72 -7.18 -1.12
CA VAL A 120 -2.64 -6.37 -0.57
C VAL A 120 -1.45 -6.42 -1.54
N PRO A 121 -1.07 -5.30 -2.17
CA PRO A 121 0.12 -5.26 -3.01
C PRO A 121 1.39 -5.30 -2.14
N THR A 122 2.51 -5.76 -2.72
CA THR A 122 3.82 -5.72 -2.05
C THR A 122 4.23 -4.31 -1.63
N GLY A 123 3.86 -3.29 -2.42
CA GLY A 123 4.17 -1.90 -2.14
C GLY A 123 5.68 -1.62 -2.20
N ALA A 124 6.20 -1.01 -1.14
CA ALA A 124 7.61 -0.58 -1.04
C ALA A 124 8.53 -1.62 -0.36
N LEU A 125 8.11 -2.89 -0.38
CA LEU A 125 8.82 -4.05 0.17
C LEU A 125 9.33 -4.99 -0.92
N ILE A 126 10.07 -6.01 -0.49
CA ILE A 126 10.45 -7.18 -1.28
C ILE A 126 10.13 -8.46 -0.49
N GLY A 127 10.02 -9.58 -1.21
CA GLY A 127 9.95 -10.91 -0.59
C GLY A 127 8.63 -11.28 0.09
N LEU A 128 7.53 -10.58 -0.21
CA LEU A 128 6.22 -10.89 0.35
C LEU A 128 5.67 -12.24 -0.14
N ASP A 129 6.17 -12.74 -1.25
CA ASP A 129 6.01 -14.13 -1.72
C ASP A 129 6.69 -15.14 -0.79
N ALA A 130 7.95 -14.92 -0.40
CA ALA A 130 8.66 -15.77 0.55
C ALA A 130 7.99 -15.76 1.94
N VAL A 131 7.53 -14.59 2.40
CA VAL A 131 6.77 -14.47 3.66
C VAL A 131 5.48 -15.27 3.62
N ARG A 132 4.68 -15.13 2.55
CA ARG A 132 3.44 -15.92 2.40
C ARG A 132 3.71 -17.42 2.34
N ALA A 133 4.75 -17.84 1.62
CA ALA A 133 5.13 -19.24 1.57
C ALA A 133 5.52 -19.79 2.96
N ALA A 134 6.28 -19.02 3.75
CA ALA A 134 6.60 -19.38 5.13
C ALA A 134 5.36 -19.41 6.04
N ALA A 135 4.35 -18.57 5.77
CA ALA A 135 3.11 -18.48 6.55
C ALA A 135 2.16 -19.67 6.34
N GLU A 136 2.38 -20.50 5.29
CA GLU A 136 1.71 -21.81 5.15
C GLU A 136 2.22 -22.85 6.16
N GLY A 137 3.39 -22.60 6.76
CA GLY A 137 3.94 -23.35 7.90
C GLY A 137 3.80 -22.55 9.21
N SER A 138 4.79 -22.67 10.08
CA SER A 138 4.85 -21.90 11.34
C SER A 138 6.00 -20.89 11.30
N ILE A 139 5.65 -19.61 11.38
CA ILE A 139 6.62 -18.53 11.57
C ILE A 139 6.70 -18.21 13.06
N GLU A 140 7.89 -18.32 13.63
CA GLU A 140 8.18 -17.99 15.03
C GLU A 140 8.27 -16.48 15.25
N LYS A 141 8.93 -15.77 14.31
CA LYS A 141 9.19 -14.35 14.46
C LYS A 141 9.30 -13.63 13.13
N ILE A 142 8.71 -12.44 13.07
CA ILE A 142 8.98 -11.45 12.02
C ILE A 142 9.40 -10.14 12.68
N THR A 143 10.52 -9.58 12.22
CA THR A 143 10.96 -8.23 12.56
C THR A 143 11.13 -7.40 11.30
N LEU A 144 10.49 -6.24 11.29
CA LEU A 144 10.69 -5.19 10.30
C LEU A 144 11.45 -4.03 10.95
N GLU A 145 12.69 -3.84 10.54
CA GLU A 145 13.45 -2.64 10.84
C GLU A 145 13.26 -1.63 9.72
N THR A 146 12.84 -0.42 10.06
CA THR A 146 12.73 0.71 9.14
C THR A 146 13.67 1.82 9.57
N ARG A 147 14.66 2.15 8.73
CA ARG A 147 15.52 3.31 8.93
C ARG A 147 15.11 4.44 8.01
N LYS A 148 15.07 5.66 8.55
CA LYS A 148 14.71 6.87 7.79
C LYS A 148 15.67 8.01 8.09
N PRO A 149 15.91 8.90 7.11
CA PRO A 149 16.49 10.21 7.41
C PRO A 149 15.64 10.92 8.47
N PRO A 150 16.23 11.63 9.46
CA PRO A 150 15.49 12.22 10.57
C PRO A 150 14.32 13.11 10.12
N ASN A 151 14.52 13.91 9.08
CA ASN A 151 13.51 14.79 8.48
C ASN A 151 12.28 14.04 7.94
N GLY A 152 12.43 12.75 7.61
CA GLY A 152 11.35 11.88 7.15
C GLY A 152 10.36 11.47 8.25
N LEU A 153 10.69 11.71 9.53
CA LEU A 153 9.87 11.38 10.70
C LEU A 153 9.20 12.60 11.34
N THR A 154 9.62 13.81 10.98
CA THR A 154 9.09 15.06 11.54
C THR A 154 7.56 15.14 11.43
N GLY A 155 6.90 15.44 12.55
CA GLY A 155 5.45 15.58 12.65
C GLY A 155 4.67 14.27 12.79
N ALA A 156 5.33 13.12 12.95
CA ALA A 156 4.64 11.88 13.26
C ALA A 156 3.95 11.94 14.64
N PRO A 157 2.68 11.48 14.78
CA PRO A 157 1.94 11.51 16.03
C PRO A 157 2.72 11.00 17.24
N PHE A 158 3.42 9.86 17.09
CA PHE A 158 4.20 9.27 18.17
C PHE A 158 5.31 10.19 18.70
N LEU A 159 6.00 10.92 17.82
CA LEU A 159 7.07 11.85 18.24
C LEU A 159 6.49 13.03 19.01
N VAL A 160 5.34 13.55 18.55
CA VAL A 160 4.67 14.69 19.18
C VAL A 160 4.16 14.31 20.57
N GLU A 161 3.45 13.19 20.68
CA GLU A 161 2.88 12.68 21.93
C GLU A 161 3.97 12.35 22.96
N ASN A 162 5.08 11.75 22.52
CA ASN A 162 6.18 11.35 23.41
C ASN A 162 7.30 12.40 23.53
N LYS A 163 7.12 13.59 22.92
CA LYS A 163 8.11 14.70 22.93
C LYS A 163 9.51 14.27 22.47
N ILE A 164 9.57 13.40 21.46
CA ILE A 164 10.83 12.88 20.90
C ILE A 164 11.33 13.85 19.82
N SER A 165 12.50 14.44 20.03
CA SER A 165 13.22 15.17 18.98
C SER A 165 14.10 14.23 18.15
N VAL A 166 14.10 14.49 16.85
CA VAL A 166 14.97 13.88 15.83
C VAL A 166 15.92 14.92 15.19
N GLU A 167 15.99 16.13 15.74
CA GLU A 167 16.90 17.18 15.27
C GLU A 167 18.33 16.93 15.76
N ASN A 168 19.32 17.26 14.92
CA ASN A 168 20.76 17.21 15.24
C ASN A 168 21.25 15.84 15.75
N LEU A 169 20.63 14.74 15.31
CA LEU A 169 21.12 13.40 15.62
C LEU A 169 22.50 13.17 15.00
N THR A 170 23.44 12.68 15.82
CA THR A 170 24.80 12.28 15.38
C THR A 170 24.92 10.77 15.16
N GLU A 171 23.99 9.99 15.69
CA GLU A 171 23.93 8.54 15.56
C GLU A 171 22.48 8.07 15.37
N ALA A 172 22.32 6.84 14.88
CA ALA A 172 21.01 6.25 14.67
C ALA A 172 20.27 6.07 16.01
N LYS A 173 19.03 6.52 16.07
CA LYS A 173 18.19 6.47 17.27
C LYS A 173 16.96 5.63 17.02
N LEU A 174 16.74 4.61 17.86
CA LEU A 174 15.49 3.86 17.89
C LEU A 174 14.37 4.76 18.43
N ILE A 175 13.38 5.01 17.60
CA ILE A 175 12.26 5.92 17.90
C ILE A 175 11.04 5.15 18.36
N PHE A 176 10.83 3.95 17.82
CA PHE A 176 9.70 3.09 18.12
C PHE A 176 10.11 1.63 18.05
N ASP A 177 9.65 0.85 19.03
CA ASP A 177 9.79 -0.59 19.08
C ASP A 177 8.48 -1.18 19.60
N GLY A 178 7.72 -1.85 18.75
CA GLY A 178 6.40 -2.37 19.09
C GLY A 178 5.75 -3.15 17.95
N SER A 179 4.47 -3.48 18.09
CA SER A 179 3.72 -4.21 17.06
C SER A 179 3.50 -3.35 15.80
N ALA A 180 3.31 -4.00 14.65
CA ALA A 180 2.86 -3.32 13.44
C ALA A 180 1.53 -2.58 13.65
N ARG A 181 0.63 -3.12 14.49
CA ARG A 181 -0.64 -2.46 14.86
C ARG A 181 -0.42 -1.13 15.58
N ASP A 182 0.48 -1.09 16.55
CA ASP A 182 0.74 0.13 17.32
C ASP A 182 1.55 1.14 16.51
N GLY A 183 2.47 0.66 15.68
CA GLY A 183 3.15 1.46 14.68
C GLY A 183 2.19 2.19 13.74
N ALA A 184 1.04 1.58 13.42
CA ALA A 184 0.03 2.18 12.53
C ALA A 184 -0.61 3.43 13.12
N LYS A 185 -0.81 3.43 14.44
CA LYS A 185 -1.38 4.57 15.18
C LYS A 185 -0.36 5.70 15.26
N GLY A 186 0.88 5.35 15.64
CA GLY A 186 1.95 6.33 15.86
C GLY A 186 2.57 6.91 14.59
N PHE A 187 2.57 6.14 13.49
CA PHE A 187 3.23 6.49 12.23
C PHE A 187 2.37 6.15 10.99
N PRO A 188 1.19 6.78 10.80
CA PRO A 188 0.27 6.42 9.72
C PRO A 188 0.88 6.50 8.32
N ALA A 189 1.78 7.46 8.08
CA ALA A 189 2.47 7.62 6.80
C ALA A 189 3.57 6.57 6.54
N ASN A 190 3.98 5.79 7.54
CA ASN A 190 5.12 4.88 7.49
C ASN A 190 4.73 3.41 7.66
N VAL A 191 3.46 3.10 7.93
CA VAL A 191 3.04 1.76 8.31
C VAL A 191 2.59 0.87 7.15
N ASN A 192 2.41 1.40 5.93
CA ASN A 192 1.90 0.57 4.81
C ASN A 192 2.76 -0.68 4.56
N VAL A 193 4.08 -0.55 4.72
CA VAL A 193 5.08 -1.63 4.62
C VAL A 193 4.89 -2.65 5.75
N ALA A 194 4.77 -2.19 7.01
CA ALA A 194 4.54 -3.07 8.16
C ALA A 194 3.17 -3.77 8.08
N ALA A 195 2.15 -3.07 7.60
CA ALA A 195 0.82 -3.62 7.40
C ALA A 195 0.81 -4.69 6.29
N ALA A 196 1.46 -4.42 5.15
CA ALA A 196 1.56 -5.41 4.09
C ALA A 196 2.30 -6.68 4.55
N LEU A 197 3.44 -6.50 5.24
CA LEU A 197 4.21 -7.61 5.81
C LEU A 197 3.38 -8.44 6.80
N SER A 198 2.72 -7.76 7.74
CA SER A 198 1.94 -8.45 8.78
C SER A 198 0.71 -9.17 8.24
N LEU A 199 0.01 -8.59 7.26
CA LEU A 199 -1.13 -9.22 6.59
C LEU A 199 -0.72 -10.43 5.72
N ALA A 200 0.53 -10.45 5.24
CA ALA A 200 1.08 -11.58 4.49
C ALA A 200 1.71 -12.66 5.39
N GLY A 201 2.03 -12.32 6.64
CA GLY A 201 2.72 -13.18 7.59
C GLY A 201 1.86 -13.47 8.83
N ILE A 202 2.43 -13.23 10.02
CA ILE A 202 1.87 -13.67 11.31
C ILE A 202 0.87 -12.71 11.97
N GLY A 203 0.32 -11.78 11.20
CA GLY A 203 -0.62 -10.78 11.68
C GLY A 203 0.04 -9.56 12.35
N PRO A 204 -0.72 -8.46 12.50
CA PRO A 204 -0.19 -7.15 12.88
C PRO A 204 0.23 -7.03 14.35
N ASP A 205 -0.29 -7.90 15.21
CA ASP A 205 0.04 -7.92 16.63
C ASP A 205 1.36 -8.66 16.89
N ASN A 206 1.70 -9.68 16.08
CA ASN A 206 2.92 -10.50 16.26
C ASN A 206 4.08 -10.05 15.37
N THR A 207 3.84 -9.14 14.41
CA THR A 207 4.91 -8.59 13.57
C THR A 207 5.59 -7.44 14.30
N GLN A 208 6.85 -7.62 14.69
CA GLN A 208 7.64 -6.59 15.36
C GLN A 208 8.05 -5.50 14.37
N LEU A 209 7.83 -4.24 14.73
CA LEU A 209 8.23 -3.06 13.98
C LEU A 209 9.20 -2.23 14.80
N GLN A 210 10.36 -1.95 14.22
CA GLN A 210 11.34 -0.99 14.72
C GLN A 210 11.47 0.17 13.75
N ILE A 211 11.38 1.40 14.26
CA ILE A 211 11.58 2.62 13.47
C ILE A 211 12.78 3.36 14.02
N TRP A 212 13.75 3.61 13.15
CA TRP A 212 14.99 4.30 13.46
C TRP A 212 15.08 5.62 12.70
N ALA A 213 15.48 6.68 13.41
CA ALA A 213 15.95 7.91 12.81
C ALA A 213 17.47 7.79 12.63
N ASP A 214 17.94 7.76 11.39
CA ASP A 214 19.35 7.51 11.08
C ASP A 214 19.91 8.68 10.24
N PRO A 215 20.81 9.51 10.81
CA PRO A 215 21.37 10.66 10.11
C PRO A 215 22.39 10.27 9.01
N SER A 216 22.81 9.00 8.94
CA SER A 216 23.80 8.52 7.96
C SER A 216 23.19 8.12 6.61
N ILE A 217 21.87 8.07 6.50
CA ILE A 217 21.16 7.66 5.29
C ILE A 217 20.36 8.81 4.67
N ASP A 218 20.24 8.77 3.34
CA ASP A 218 19.51 9.76 2.53
C ASP A 218 18.14 9.26 2.04
N ARG A 219 17.81 7.99 2.30
CA ARG A 219 16.63 7.30 1.79
C ARG A 219 16.04 6.34 2.82
N ASN A 220 14.79 5.94 2.60
CA ASN A 220 14.14 4.95 3.47
C ASN A 220 14.69 3.55 3.17
N MET A 221 15.06 2.84 4.23
CA MET A 221 15.52 1.46 4.17
C MET A 221 14.60 0.58 5.02
N HIS A 222 14.26 -0.60 4.50
CA HIS A 222 13.50 -1.61 5.23
C HIS A 222 14.26 -2.92 5.23
N THR A 223 14.46 -3.50 6.41
CA THR A 223 15.05 -4.83 6.58
C THR A 223 14.00 -5.72 7.25
N ILE A 224 13.63 -6.80 6.56
CA ILE A 224 12.75 -7.84 7.09
C ILE A 224 13.62 -9.01 7.52
N THR A 225 13.42 -9.50 8.73
CA THR A 225 13.96 -10.77 9.21
C THR A 225 12.81 -11.69 9.56
N VAL A 226 12.83 -12.92 9.01
CA VAL A 226 11.84 -13.96 9.26
C VAL A 226 12.54 -15.20 9.81
N GLU A 227 12.00 -15.72 10.89
CA GLU A 227 12.38 -16.99 11.49
C GLU A 227 11.16 -17.93 11.45
N ALA A 228 11.24 -18.99 10.64
CA ALA A 228 10.19 -19.98 10.47
C ALA A 228 10.75 -21.41 10.52
N ASP A 229 9.86 -22.37 10.67
CA ASP A 229 10.15 -23.81 10.61
C ASP A 229 10.68 -24.26 9.23
N SER A 230 10.24 -23.59 8.18
CA SER A 230 10.53 -23.90 6.78
C SER A 230 11.74 -23.15 6.24
N ALA A 231 12.01 -21.94 6.72
CA ALA A 231 13.13 -21.12 6.29
C ALA A 231 13.47 -19.99 7.29
N ARG A 232 14.73 -19.55 7.25
CA ARG A 232 15.18 -18.32 7.89
C ARG A 232 15.77 -17.42 6.82
N PHE A 233 15.30 -16.18 6.75
CA PHE A 233 15.76 -15.26 5.72
C PHE A 233 15.70 -13.81 6.18
N THR A 234 16.61 -13.02 5.60
CA THR A 234 16.68 -11.57 5.78
C THR A 234 16.68 -10.92 4.40
N MET A 235 15.94 -9.83 4.26
CA MET A 235 15.79 -9.10 3.01
C MET A 235 15.84 -7.61 3.29
N THR A 236 16.60 -6.86 2.50
CA THR A 236 16.73 -5.41 2.65
C THR A 236 16.41 -4.71 1.34
N ILE A 237 15.60 -3.66 1.41
CA ILE A 237 15.32 -2.76 0.28
C ILE A 237 15.63 -1.32 0.66
N GLU A 238 16.25 -0.62 -0.29
CA GLU A 238 16.43 0.83 -0.29
C GLU A 238 15.50 1.47 -1.32
N ASN A 239 14.56 2.28 -0.87
CA ASN A 239 13.57 2.86 -1.75
C ASN A 239 14.07 4.16 -2.40
N ILE A 240 13.99 4.23 -3.73
CA ILE A 240 14.24 5.47 -4.48
C ILE A 240 13.00 6.38 -4.33
N PRO A 241 13.15 7.59 -3.77
CA PRO A 241 12.02 8.51 -3.58
C PRO A 241 11.47 9.04 -4.91
N THR A 242 10.18 9.39 -4.93
CA THR A 242 9.61 10.22 -6.01
C THR A 242 10.04 11.68 -5.85
N ILE A 243 10.08 12.43 -6.96
CA ILE A 243 10.42 13.87 -6.94
C ILE A 243 9.30 14.65 -6.27
N GLU A 244 8.05 14.27 -6.54
CA GLU A 244 6.84 14.94 -6.08
C GLU A 244 6.56 14.70 -4.59
N ASN A 245 6.92 13.53 -4.08
CA ASN A 245 6.79 13.19 -2.67
C ASN A 245 7.97 12.31 -2.21
N PRO A 246 9.02 12.90 -1.61
CA PRO A 246 10.19 12.16 -1.14
C PRO A 246 9.88 11.08 -0.09
N LYS A 247 8.70 11.14 0.55
CA LYS A 247 8.27 10.13 1.54
C LYS A 247 7.77 8.83 0.88
N THR A 248 7.44 8.85 -0.42
CA THR A 248 6.93 7.69 -1.17
C THR A 248 8.00 7.17 -2.14
N GLY A 249 8.25 5.86 -2.07
CA GLY A 249 9.14 5.19 -3.03
C GLY A 249 8.48 5.02 -4.39
N LYS A 250 9.22 5.27 -5.48
CA LYS A 250 8.79 5.09 -6.87
C LYS A 250 8.19 3.71 -7.13
N ILE A 251 8.73 2.68 -6.46
CA ILE A 251 8.30 1.29 -6.60
C ILE A 251 6.84 1.06 -6.16
N THR A 252 6.26 1.92 -5.32
CA THR A 252 4.89 1.72 -4.79
C THR A 252 3.84 1.69 -5.90
N ALA A 253 3.87 2.67 -6.80
CA ALA A 253 2.95 2.71 -7.95
C ALA A 253 3.25 1.56 -8.93
N LEU A 254 4.53 1.23 -9.12
CA LEU A 254 4.95 0.11 -9.96
C LEU A 254 4.48 -1.24 -9.41
N SER A 255 4.44 -1.41 -8.08
CA SER A 255 3.91 -2.61 -7.42
C SER A 255 2.41 -2.77 -7.65
N LEU A 256 1.64 -1.67 -7.63
CA LEU A 256 0.22 -1.68 -7.98
C LEU A 256 0.00 -2.05 -9.45
N ILE A 257 0.78 -1.47 -10.37
CA ILE A 257 0.76 -1.82 -11.80
C ILE A 257 1.11 -3.29 -12.02
N ALA A 258 2.14 -3.79 -11.34
CA ALA A 258 2.52 -5.21 -11.39
C ALA A 258 1.41 -6.10 -10.83
N THR A 259 0.75 -5.69 -9.75
CA THR A 259 -0.40 -6.41 -9.16
C THR A 259 -1.57 -6.49 -10.15
N LEU A 260 -1.92 -5.39 -10.82
CA LEU A 260 -2.95 -5.38 -11.87
C LEU A 260 -2.56 -6.32 -13.01
N ARG A 261 -1.34 -6.19 -13.52
CA ARG A 261 -0.83 -6.99 -14.65
C ARG A 261 -1.02 -8.50 -14.41
N ARG A 262 -0.74 -8.99 -13.20
CA ARG A 262 -0.93 -10.41 -12.80
C ARG A 262 -2.33 -10.98 -13.05
N PHE A 263 -3.39 -10.18 -13.11
CA PHE A 263 -4.74 -10.70 -13.38
C PHE A 263 -4.92 -11.24 -14.81
N THR A 264 -4.06 -10.85 -15.73
CA THR A 264 -4.26 -11.11 -17.18
C THR A 264 -3.03 -11.65 -17.89
N GLU A 265 -1.86 -11.70 -17.22
CA GLU A 265 -0.66 -12.27 -17.80
C GLU A 265 -0.75 -13.80 -17.92
N PRO A 266 -0.36 -14.38 -19.06
CA PRO A 266 -0.33 -15.84 -19.24
C PRO A 266 0.80 -16.51 -18.44
N MET A 267 1.87 -15.78 -18.14
CA MET A 267 2.99 -16.24 -17.31
C MET A 267 3.16 -15.29 -16.13
N ILE A 268 3.21 -15.85 -14.93
CA ILE A 268 3.34 -15.11 -13.68
C ILE A 268 4.55 -15.65 -12.93
N ALA A 269 5.49 -14.75 -12.56
CA ALA A 269 6.62 -15.09 -11.69
C ALA A 269 6.27 -14.80 -10.22
N GLY A 270 6.59 -15.71 -9.31
CA GLY A 270 6.24 -15.63 -7.89
C GLY A 270 4.73 -15.79 -7.61
N THR A 271 4.35 -15.87 -6.33
CA THR A 271 2.95 -16.02 -5.88
C THR A 271 2.26 -14.69 -5.68
#